data_AF-A0A529FDX1-F1
#
_entry.id   AF-A0A529FDX1-F1
#
_cell.length_a   1.000
_cell.length_b   1.000
_cell.length_c   1.000
_cell.angle_alpha   90.00
_cell.angle_beta   90.00
_cell.angle_gamma   90.00
#
_symmetry.space_group_name_H-M   'P 1'
#
loop_
_entity.id
_entity.type
_entity.pdbx_description
1 polymer ?
#
loop_
_entity_poly.entity_id
_entity_poly.type
_entity_poly.pdbx_seq_one_letter_code
_entity_poly.pdbx_strand_id
1 'polypeptide(L)'
;IIPVAEEVGARMCIHPDDPPFSLFGLPRVVSTAADARFILETVDSPANGLTFCTGSYGVRADNDLVAMIGEFASRIHFAHLRNVTREADGSFYEAEHLEGSTDMAAVILALMKEEARRRMAGRSDWRIPMRPDHGHLLADDIGKTRI
;
A
#
# COMPACT_ATOMS: atom_id res chain seq x y z
N ILE A 1 3.51 18.82 10.38
CA ILE A 1 3.10 18.67 8.96
C ILE A 1 1.61 18.43 8.84
N ILE A 2 1.05 17.39 9.49
CA ILE A 2 -0.37 17.04 9.38
C ILE A 2 -1.35 18.21 9.59
N PRO A 3 -1.18 19.12 10.59
CA PRO A 3 -2.10 20.26 10.75
C PRO A 3 -2.16 21.18 9.52
N VAL A 4 -1.02 21.41 8.86
CA VAL A 4 -0.95 22.24 7.64
C VAL A 4 -1.56 21.51 6.45
N ALA A 5 -1.35 20.18 6.35
CA ALA A 5 -1.99 19.39 5.30
C ALA A 5 -3.52 19.47 5.41
N GLU A 6 -4.05 19.37 6.64
CA GLU A 6 -5.47 19.52 6.92
C GLU A 6 -6.00 20.92 6.57
N GLU A 7 -5.27 21.98 6.95
CA GLU A 7 -5.62 23.38 6.65
C GLU A 7 -5.82 23.63 5.14
N VAL A 8 -4.98 23.02 4.30
CA VAL A 8 -5.05 23.19 2.85
C VAL A 8 -5.89 22.12 2.14
N GLY A 9 -6.54 21.22 2.89
CA GLY A 9 -7.34 20.12 2.34
C GLY A 9 -6.53 19.01 1.67
N ALA A 10 -5.23 18.92 1.95
CA ALA A 10 -4.36 17.85 1.48
C ALA A 10 -4.44 16.61 2.38
N ARG A 11 -4.18 15.44 1.79
CA ARG A 11 -4.12 14.16 2.50
C ARG A 11 -2.76 13.52 2.24
N MET A 12 -1.97 13.37 3.29
CA MET A 12 -0.69 12.69 3.27
C MET A 12 -0.91 11.18 3.23
N CYS A 13 -0.11 10.46 2.46
CA CYS A 13 -0.22 9.01 2.30
C CYS A 13 1.17 8.37 2.32
N ILE A 14 1.67 8.10 3.53
CA ILE A 14 3.01 7.51 3.69
C ILE A 14 3.08 6.15 3.01
N HIS A 15 4.14 5.92 2.24
CA HIS A 15 4.41 4.64 1.59
C HIS A 15 5.14 3.72 2.58
N PRO A 16 4.85 2.40 2.58
CA PRO A 16 5.62 1.46 3.37
C PRO A 16 7.09 1.38 2.97
N ASP A 17 7.87 0.83 3.87
CA ASP A 17 9.23 0.39 3.58
C ASP A 17 9.26 -0.70 2.50
N ASP A 18 10.24 -0.64 1.59
CA ASP A 18 10.44 -1.64 0.52
C ASP A 18 11.91 -2.08 0.41
N PRO A 19 12.30 -3.28 0.89
CA PRO A 19 11.45 -4.26 1.56
C PRO A 19 11.03 -3.85 3.00
N PRO A 20 9.95 -4.41 3.56
CA PRO A 20 9.37 -4.05 4.85
C PRO A 20 10.08 -4.74 6.04
N PHE A 21 11.40 -4.61 6.09
CA PHE A 21 12.24 -5.07 7.20
C PHE A 21 13.60 -4.34 7.21
N SER A 22 14.24 -4.31 8.38
CA SER A 22 15.53 -3.65 8.58
C SER A 22 16.63 -4.27 7.71
N LEU A 23 17.46 -3.41 7.11
CA LEU A 23 18.59 -3.80 6.27
C LEU A 23 19.83 -3.01 6.68
N PHE A 24 21.00 -3.64 6.55
CA PHE A 24 22.30 -3.00 6.80
C PHE A 24 22.44 -2.33 8.19
N GLY A 25 21.74 -2.85 9.19
CA GLY A 25 21.73 -2.30 10.55
C GLY A 25 20.89 -1.02 10.71
N LEU A 26 20.14 -0.60 9.69
CA LEU A 26 19.27 0.57 9.74
C LEU A 26 17.81 0.16 10.05
N PRO A 27 17.12 0.88 10.95
CA PRO A 27 15.74 0.62 11.25
C PRO A 27 14.84 1.03 10.07
N ARG A 28 13.72 0.32 9.94
CA ARG A 28 12.61 0.62 9.04
C ARG A 28 11.33 0.62 9.88
N VAL A 29 10.49 1.64 9.71
CA VAL A 29 9.47 2.05 10.70
C VAL A 29 8.05 2.16 10.15
N VAL A 30 7.83 1.66 8.93
CA VAL A 30 6.53 1.58 8.23
C VAL A 30 6.47 0.23 7.51
N SER A 31 6.67 -0.85 8.25
CA SER A 31 6.88 -2.20 7.72
C SER A 31 5.74 -3.17 8.05
N THR A 32 5.00 -2.90 9.12
CA THR A 32 3.96 -3.79 9.67
C THR A 32 2.64 -3.06 9.93
N ALA A 33 1.59 -3.84 10.20
CA ALA A 33 0.34 -3.31 10.74
C ALA A 33 0.54 -2.52 12.05
N ALA A 34 1.47 -2.95 12.91
CA ALA A 34 1.76 -2.25 14.15
C ALA A 34 2.37 -0.87 13.91
N ASP A 35 3.28 -0.77 12.94
CA ASP A 35 3.88 0.51 12.53
C ASP A 35 2.84 1.45 11.93
N ALA A 36 2.01 0.92 11.01
CA ALA A 36 0.93 1.68 10.40
C ALA A 36 -0.04 2.23 11.46
N ARG A 37 -0.44 1.39 12.42
CA ARG A 37 -1.28 1.79 13.56
C ARG A 37 -0.63 2.91 14.37
N PHE A 38 0.63 2.71 14.77
CA PHE A 38 1.37 3.71 15.56
C PHE A 38 1.41 5.07 14.86
N ILE A 39 1.69 5.10 13.54
CA ILE A 39 1.75 6.33 12.76
C ILE A 39 0.39 7.03 12.69
N LEU A 40 -0.68 6.27 12.44
CA LEU A 40 -2.03 6.81 12.32
C LEU A 40 -2.56 7.34 13.66
N GLU A 41 -2.22 6.68 14.78
CA GLU A 41 -2.61 7.08 16.14
C GLU A 41 -1.78 8.24 16.69
N THR A 42 -0.49 8.37 16.29
CA THR A 42 0.38 9.46 16.75
C THR A 42 -0.17 10.83 16.37
N VAL A 43 -0.84 10.93 15.21
CA VAL A 43 -1.61 12.12 14.83
C VAL A 43 -2.94 11.67 14.23
N ASP A 44 -3.99 11.68 15.07
CA ASP A 44 -5.33 11.31 14.66
C ASP A 44 -6.02 12.43 13.86
N SER A 45 -5.71 12.50 12.57
CA SER A 45 -6.36 13.39 11.62
C SER A 45 -6.53 12.67 10.28
N PRO A 46 -7.68 12.79 9.58
CA PRO A 46 -7.85 12.22 8.24
C PRO A 46 -6.76 12.61 7.24
N ALA A 47 -6.07 13.74 7.45
CA ALA A 47 -4.94 14.17 6.63
C ALA A 47 -3.67 13.30 6.82
N ASN A 48 -3.58 12.49 7.87
CA ASN A 48 -2.52 11.52 8.11
C ASN A 48 -2.97 10.13 7.66
N GLY A 49 -2.55 9.66 6.49
CA GLY A 49 -2.98 8.38 5.94
C GLY A 49 -1.86 7.57 5.31
N LEU A 50 -2.27 6.50 4.62
CA LEU A 50 -1.37 5.51 4.02
C LEU A 50 -1.48 5.52 2.49
N THR A 51 -0.33 5.32 1.84
CA THR A 51 -0.30 4.65 0.53
C THR A 51 -0.22 3.16 0.81
N PHE A 52 -1.27 2.41 0.46
CA PHE A 52 -1.30 0.98 0.66
C PHE A 52 -0.65 0.27 -0.52
N CYS A 53 0.64 -0.07 -0.40
CA CYS A 53 1.36 -0.82 -1.41
C CYS A 53 1.35 -2.31 -1.08
N THR A 54 0.61 -3.07 -1.89
CA THR A 54 0.52 -4.54 -1.76
C THR A 54 1.85 -5.21 -2.06
N GLY A 55 2.61 -4.65 -3.00
CA GLY A 55 3.93 -5.16 -3.36
C GLY A 55 4.93 -5.10 -2.21
N SER A 56 5.02 -3.95 -1.54
CA SER A 56 5.95 -3.77 -0.42
C SER A 56 5.46 -4.51 0.83
N TYR A 57 4.24 -4.27 1.32
CA TYR A 57 3.75 -4.97 2.52
C TYR A 57 3.67 -6.49 2.32
N GLY A 58 3.40 -6.96 1.10
CA GLY A 58 3.28 -8.37 0.73
C GLY A 58 4.60 -9.14 0.64
N VAL A 59 5.75 -8.47 0.74
CA VAL A 59 7.06 -9.14 0.80
C VAL A 59 7.17 -10.07 2.02
N ARG A 60 6.50 -9.74 3.14
CA ARG A 60 6.52 -10.55 4.36
C ARG A 60 5.20 -11.28 4.56
N ALA A 61 5.27 -12.57 4.85
CA ALA A 61 4.10 -13.45 4.93
C ALA A 61 3.22 -13.21 6.17
N ASP A 62 3.75 -12.55 7.20
CA ASP A 62 3.05 -12.23 8.44
C ASP A 62 2.27 -10.90 8.38
N ASN A 63 2.34 -10.16 7.27
CA ASN A 63 1.40 -9.08 6.97
C ASN A 63 0.16 -9.65 6.27
N ASP A 64 -0.95 -9.74 6.99
CA ASP A 64 -2.26 -10.00 6.40
C ASP A 64 -2.82 -8.72 5.78
N LEU A 65 -2.68 -8.60 4.45
CA LEU A 65 -3.04 -7.37 3.74
C LEU A 65 -4.55 -7.10 3.77
N VAL A 66 -5.39 -8.12 3.75
CA VAL A 66 -6.85 -7.95 3.78
C VAL A 66 -7.28 -7.50 5.17
N ALA A 67 -6.70 -8.06 6.23
CA ALA A 67 -6.93 -7.61 7.60
C ALA A 67 -6.43 -6.17 7.80
N MET A 68 -5.25 -5.83 7.29
CA MET A 68 -4.71 -4.46 7.34
C MET A 68 -5.60 -3.46 6.62
N ILE A 69 -6.13 -3.81 5.43
CA ILE A 69 -7.14 -2.96 4.77
C ILE A 69 -8.37 -2.82 5.66
N GLY A 70 -8.89 -3.92 6.19
CA GLY A 70 -10.04 -3.90 7.10
C GLY A 70 -9.86 -2.94 8.29
N GLU A 71 -8.66 -2.88 8.85
CA GLU A 71 -8.31 -2.01 9.97
C GLU A 71 -8.11 -0.54 9.54
N PHE A 72 -7.33 -0.30 8.48
CA PHE A 72 -6.83 1.04 8.14
C PHE A 72 -7.55 1.70 6.97
N ALA A 73 -8.54 1.03 6.36
CA ALA A 73 -9.18 1.47 5.11
C ALA A 73 -9.68 2.91 5.14
N SER A 74 -10.18 3.40 6.28
CA SER A 74 -10.66 4.78 6.42
C SER A 74 -9.59 5.85 6.17
N ARG A 75 -8.31 5.47 6.30
CA ARG A 75 -7.10 6.29 6.17
C ARG A 75 -6.20 5.88 5.00
N ILE A 76 -6.62 4.94 4.15
CA ILE A 76 -5.92 4.66 2.88
C ILE A 76 -6.33 5.71 1.84
N HIS A 77 -5.39 6.52 1.38
CA HIS A 77 -5.66 7.59 0.41
C HIS A 77 -5.10 7.31 -0.97
N PHE A 78 -4.24 6.30 -1.10
CA PHE A 78 -3.66 5.86 -2.36
C PHE A 78 -3.32 4.38 -2.30
N ALA A 79 -3.37 3.67 -3.41
CA ALA A 79 -3.02 2.25 -3.48
C ALA A 79 -2.02 1.97 -4.62
N HIS A 80 -0.98 1.21 -4.31
CA HIS A 80 -0.11 0.59 -5.30
C HIS A 80 -0.52 -0.88 -5.38
N LEU A 81 -1.12 -1.28 -6.49
CA LEU A 81 -1.61 -2.64 -6.68
C LEU A 81 -0.68 -3.39 -7.63
N ARG A 82 0.41 -3.91 -7.07
CA ARG A 82 1.36 -4.85 -7.69
C ARG A 82 1.54 -6.08 -6.80
N ASN A 83 2.22 -7.10 -7.30
CA ASN A 83 2.40 -8.35 -6.56
C ASN A 83 3.88 -8.77 -6.58
N VAL A 84 4.26 -9.53 -5.57
CA VAL A 84 5.60 -10.12 -5.45
C VAL A 84 5.46 -11.61 -5.17
N THR A 85 6.40 -12.41 -5.64
CA THR A 85 6.52 -13.81 -5.23
C THR A 85 7.63 -13.93 -4.21
N ARG A 86 7.29 -14.50 -3.04
CA ARG A 86 8.26 -14.80 -1.97
C ARG A 86 8.92 -16.15 -2.24
N GLU A 87 10.22 -16.22 -2.06
CA GLU A 87 10.99 -17.45 -2.13
C GLU A 87 11.23 -18.03 -0.73
N ALA A 88 11.58 -19.32 -0.66
CA ALA A 88 11.71 -20.05 0.60
C ALA A 88 12.88 -19.55 1.48
N ASP A 89 13.87 -18.89 0.91
CA ASP A 89 15.03 -18.32 1.60
C ASP A 89 14.80 -16.89 2.11
N GLY A 90 13.59 -16.34 1.91
CA GLY A 90 13.24 -14.98 2.28
C GLY A 90 13.54 -13.93 1.19
N SER A 91 14.06 -14.35 0.04
CA SER A 91 14.14 -13.50 -1.15
C SER A 91 12.74 -13.29 -1.77
N PHE A 92 12.63 -12.34 -2.71
CA PHE A 92 11.42 -12.12 -3.48
C PHE A 92 11.73 -11.46 -4.83
N TYR A 93 10.79 -11.55 -5.76
CA TYR A 93 10.84 -10.84 -7.03
C TYR A 93 9.45 -10.26 -7.39
N GLU A 94 9.45 -9.22 -8.25
CA GLU A 94 8.21 -8.67 -8.81
C GLU A 94 7.51 -9.74 -9.65
N ALA A 95 6.22 -9.98 -9.38
CA ALA A 95 5.43 -10.98 -10.06
C ALA A 95 4.42 -10.34 -11.02
N GLU A 96 3.84 -11.16 -11.89
CA GLU A 96 2.62 -10.79 -12.59
C GLU A 96 1.57 -10.34 -11.57
N HIS A 97 0.81 -9.28 -11.87
CA HIS A 97 -0.07 -8.61 -10.90
C HIS A 97 -1.06 -9.55 -10.20
N LEU A 98 -1.47 -10.64 -10.86
CA LEU A 98 -2.45 -11.60 -10.34
C LEU A 98 -1.84 -12.92 -9.85
N GLU A 99 -0.55 -13.19 -10.09
CA GLU A 99 0.07 -14.51 -9.85
C GLU A 99 1.15 -14.52 -8.77
N GLY A 100 1.25 -13.44 -8.00
CA GLY A 100 2.17 -13.37 -6.86
C GLY A 100 1.61 -13.96 -5.57
N SER A 101 2.27 -13.66 -4.47
CA SER A 101 1.98 -14.21 -3.14
C SER A 101 0.84 -13.49 -2.38
N THR A 102 0.25 -12.47 -2.98
CA THR A 102 -0.94 -11.75 -2.50
C THR A 102 -2.16 -12.14 -3.32
N ASP A 103 -3.29 -12.44 -2.67
CA ASP A 103 -4.59 -12.53 -3.33
C ASP A 103 -5.07 -11.13 -3.72
N MET A 104 -4.74 -10.73 -4.95
CA MET A 104 -5.07 -9.41 -5.48
C MET A 104 -6.59 -9.19 -5.59
N ALA A 105 -7.36 -10.23 -5.86
CA ALA A 105 -8.81 -10.13 -5.95
C ALA A 105 -9.41 -9.79 -4.57
N ALA A 106 -8.97 -10.47 -3.52
CA ALA A 106 -9.41 -10.18 -2.15
C ALA A 106 -9.03 -8.75 -1.71
N VAL A 107 -7.82 -8.29 -2.05
CA VAL A 107 -7.39 -6.90 -1.78
C VAL A 107 -8.29 -5.88 -2.49
N ILE A 108 -8.54 -6.06 -3.78
CA ILE A 108 -9.39 -5.15 -4.55
C ILE A 108 -10.81 -5.11 -3.97
N LEU A 109 -11.38 -6.27 -3.63
CA LEU A 109 -12.70 -6.35 -3.00
C LEU A 109 -12.74 -5.61 -1.66
N ALA A 110 -11.69 -5.72 -0.84
CA ALA A 110 -11.59 -5.01 0.44
C ALA A 110 -11.54 -3.49 0.25
N LEU A 111 -10.77 -2.99 -0.73
CA LEU A 111 -10.71 -1.57 -1.06
C LEU A 111 -12.06 -1.06 -1.61
N MET A 112 -12.69 -1.80 -2.54
CA MET A 112 -14.00 -1.45 -3.10
C MET A 112 -15.10 -1.39 -2.02
N LYS A 113 -15.03 -2.26 -1.00
CA LYS A 113 -15.94 -2.21 0.15
C LYS A 113 -15.80 -0.88 0.91
N GLU A 114 -14.57 -0.39 1.09
CA GLU A 114 -14.35 0.92 1.70
C GLU A 114 -14.85 2.05 0.79
N GLU A 115 -14.57 2.02 -0.50
CA GLU A 115 -15.08 3.05 -1.43
C GLU A 115 -16.61 3.14 -1.39
N ALA A 116 -17.29 1.99 -1.38
CA ALA A 116 -18.74 1.92 -1.23
C ALA A 116 -19.21 2.52 0.11
N ARG A 117 -18.53 2.18 1.23
CA ARG A 117 -18.84 2.74 2.55
C ARG A 117 -18.68 4.27 2.56
N ARG A 118 -17.57 4.80 2.04
CA ARG A 118 -17.32 6.24 1.94
C ARG A 118 -18.38 6.94 1.11
N ARG A 119 -18.76 6.34 -0.03
CA ARG A 119 -19.79 6.88 -0.92
C ARG A 119 -21.16 6.95 -0.23
N MET A 120 -21.56 5.91 0.49
CA MET A 120 -22.80 5.92 1.28
C MET A 120 -22.77 6.95 2.41
N ALA A 121 -21.60 7.20 3.00
CA ALA A 121 -21.42 8.23 4.02
C ALA A 121 -21.34 9.66 3.46
N GLY A 122 -21.50 9.86 2.15
CA GLY A 122 -21.47 11.19 1.52
C GLY A 122 -20.08 11.84 1.46
N ARG A 123 -19.01 11.06 1.66
CA ARG A 123 -17.63 11.57 1.55
C ARG A 123 -17.31 11.95 0.11
N SER A 124 -16.75 13.15 -0.10
CA SER A 124 -16.26 13.58 -1.41
C SER A 124 -15.05 12.77 -1.88
N ASP A 125 -14.29 12.20 -0.95
CA ASP A 125 -13.08 11.43 -1.17
C ASP A 125 -13.30 9.91 -1.14
N TRP A 126 -14.46 9.49 -1.64
CA TRP A 126 -14.85 8.08 -1.64
C TRP A 126 -14.01 7.20 -2.56
N ARG A 127 -13.42 7.76 -3.61
CA ARG A 127 -12.50 7.04 -4.50
C ARG A 127 -11.13 6.95 -3.85
N ILE A 128 -10.54 5.77 -3.91
CA ILE A 128 -9.14 5.52 -3.57
C ILE A 128 -8.39 5.40 -4.90
N PRO A 129 -7.63 6.42 -5.32
CA PRO A 129 -6.83 6.32 -6.52
C PRO A 129 -5.84 5.17 -6.39
N MET A 130 -5.57 4.51 -7.51
CA MET A 130 -4.60 3.43 -7.57
C MET A 130 -3.67 3.58 -8.78
N ARG A 131 -2.54 2.90 -8.73
CA ARG A 131 -1.68 2.66 -9.89
C ARG A 131 -1.17 1.21 -9.87
N PRO A 132 -0.80 0.64 -11.03
CA PRO A 132 -0.23 -0.71 -11.12
C PRO A 132 1.18 -0.81 -10.50
N ASP A 133 1.75 0.32 -10.12
CA ASP A 133 3.08 0.46 -9.49
C ASP A 133 4.25 0.07 -10.39
N HIS A 134 4.60 -1.21 -10.42
CA HIS A 134 5.64 -1.78 -11.26
C HIS A 134 5.04 -2.72 -12.30
N GLY A 135 5.81 -3.02 -13.34
CA GLY A 135 5.45 -3.99 -14.37
C GLY A 135 6.70 -4.63 -14.94
N HIS A 136 6.53 -5.80 -15.55
CA HIS A 136 7.62 -6.48 -16.23
C HIS A 136 8.06 -5.72 -17.48
N LEU A 137 9.34 -5.85 -17.81
CA LEU A 137 9.86 -5.42 -19.10
C LEU A 137 9.37 -6.41 -20.17
N LEU A 138 8.49 -5.97 -21.06
CA LEU A 138 7.83 -6.82 -22.05
C LEU A 138 7.98 -6.27 -23.47
N ALA A 139 7.87 -7.17 -24.45
CA ALA A 139 7.77 -6.83 -25.88
C ALA A 139 8.83 -5.81 -26.33
N ASP A 140 8.40 -4.70 -26.93
CA ASP A 140 9.27 -3.69 -27.52
C ASP A 140 10.10 -2.91 -26.49
N ASP A 141 9.77 -3.01 -25.20
CA ASP A 141 10.58 -2.37 -24.16
C ASP A 141 11.91 -3.10 -23.93
N ILE A 142 11.99 -4.38 -24.33
CA ILE A 142 13.22 -5.17 -24.26
C ILE A 142 14.31 -4.56 -25.14
N GLY A 143 15.43 -4.19 -24.52
CA GLY A 143 16.59 -3.60 -25.20
C GLY A 143 16.52 -2.09 -25.40
N LYS A 144 15.42 -1.42 -25.00
CA LYS A 144 15.40 0.04 -24.95
C LYS A 144 16.25 0.55 -23.78
N THR A 145 17.11 1.53 -24.05
CA THR A 145 17.92 2.21 -23.02
C THR A 145 17.17 3.38 -22.35
N ARG A 146 16.01 3.77 -22.89
CA ARG A 146 15.12 4.81 -22.38
C ARG A 146 13.68 4.43 -22.71
N ILE A 147 12.78 4.55 -21.73
CA ILE A 147 11.32 4.41 -21.88
C ILE A 147 10.74 5.82 -22.06
#